data_AF-U1PFE5-F1
#
_entry.id   AF-U1PFE5-F1
#
_cell.length_a   1.000
_cell.length_b   1.000
_cell.length_c   1.000
_cell.angle_alpha   90.00
_cell.angle_beta   90.00
_cell.angle_gamma   90.00
#
_symmetry.space_group_name_H-M   'P 1'
#
loop_
_entity.id
_entity.type
_entity.pdbx_description
1 polymer ?
#
loop_
_entity_poly.entity_id
_entity_poly.type
_entity_poly.pdbx_seq_one_letter_code
_entity_poly.pdbx_strand_id
1 'polypeptide(L)' 'MEFNRGTTGGALLGIVALGTAALILTEMMPAQIVLMMVTPSMLVFGLLCLVIGIKHGEYRTTAR' A
#
# COMPACT_ATOMS: atom_id res chain seq x y z
N MET A 1 -7.77 -14.59 9.24
CA MET A 1 -8.47 -13.40 8.70
C MET A 1 -8.90 -13.73 7.29
N GLU A 2 -10.16 -13.53 6.95
CA GLU A 2 -10.62 -13.68 5.58
C GLU A 2 -10.21 -12.45 4.77
N PHE A 3 -9.39 -12.63 3.74
CA PHE A 3 -8.93 -11.54 2.89
C PHE A 3 -9.95 -11.28 1.78
N ASN A 4 -10.84 -10.32 2.02
CA ASN A 4 -11.70 -9.72 1.01
C ASN A 4 -11.15 -8.35 0.55
N ARG A 5 -11.75 -7.77 -0.51
CA ARG A 5 -11.31 -6.46 -1.05
C ARG A 5 -11.23 -5.36 0.00
N GLY A 6 -12.17 -5.33 0.95
CA GLY A 6 -12.22 -4.35 2.03
C GLY A 6 -11.07 -4.53 3.01
N THR A 7 -10.85 -5.74 3.52
CA THR A 7 -9.72 -6.05 4.42
C THR A 7 -8.37 -5.84 3.75
N THR A 8 -8.21 -6.20 2.47
CA THR A 8 -6.95 -5.99 1.74
C THR A 8 -6.66 -4.51 1.49
N GLY A 9 -7.68 -3.73 1.11
CA GLY A 9 -7.54 -2.28 0.98
C GLY A 9 -7.24 -1.60 2.33
N GLY A 10 -7.91 -2.03 3.40
CA GLY A 10 -7.63 -1.58 4.75
C GLY A 10 -6.20 -1.90 5.21
N ALA A 11 -5.70 -3.09 4.90
CA ALA A 11 -4.32 -3.47 5.20
C ALA A 11 -3.31 -2.59 4.45
N LEU A 12 -3.55 -2.29 3.17
CA LEU A 12 -2.71 -1.37 2.39
C LEU A 12 -2.65 0.01 3.05
N LEU A 13 -3.80 0.58 3.41
CA LEU A 13 -3.87 1.88 4.07
C LEU A 13 -3.18 1.87 5.43
N GLY A 14 -3.35 0.80 6.22
CA GLY A 14 -2.67 0.61 7.50
C GLY A 14 -1.15 0.60 7.36
N ILE A 15 -0.62 -0.11 6.35
CA ILE A 15 0.82 -0.15 6.06
C ILE A 15 1.34 1.22 5.65
N VAL A 16 0.63 1.94 4.78
CA VAL A 16 1.02 3.29 4.35
C VAL A 16 1.02 4.27 5.53
N ALA A 17 0.00 4.22 6.38
CA ALA A 17 -0.09 5.07 7.57
C ALA A 17 1.07 4.80 8.54
N LEU A 18 1.36 3.52 8.81
CA LEU A 18 2.50 3.12 9.64
C LEU A 18 3.83 3.56 9.06
N GLY A 19 4.06 3.35 7.77
CA GLY A 19 5.29 3.78 7.10
C GLY A 19 5.47 5.31 7.14
N THR A 20 4.39 6.04 6.88
CA THR A 20 4.40 7.52 6.93
C THR A 20 4.69 8.02 8.34
N ALA A 21 4.02 7.47 9.36
CA ALA A 21 4.26 7.84 10.75
C ALA A 21 5.70 7.52 11.18
N ALA A 22 6.23 6.35 10.81
CA ALA A 22 7.61 5.98 11.12
C ALA A 22 8.61 6.98 10.51
N LEU A 23 8.45 7.34 9.23
CA LEU A 23 9.36 8.30 8.56
C LEU A 23 9.34 9.69 9.19
N ILE A 24 8.17 10.13 9.68
CA ILE A 24 8.04 11.42 10.36
C ILE A 24 8.70 11.37 11.74
N LEU A 25 8.45 10.29 12.50
CA LEU A 25 8.95 10.15 13.87
C LEU A 25 10.46 9.95 13.96
N THR A 26 11.09 9.36 12.94
CA THR A 26 12.54 9.12 12.90
C THR A 26 13.32 10.27 12.27
N GLU A 27 12.65 11.31 11.79
CA GLU A 27 13.25 12.50 11.15
C GLU A 27 14.25 12.17 10.02
N MET A 28 14.07 11.04 9.33
CA MET A 28 14.95 10.63 8.21
C MET A 28 14.89 11.60 7.02
N MET A 29 13.82 12.37 6.89
CA MET A 29 13.61 13.36 5.83
C MET A 29 12.57 14.41 6.27
N PRO A 30 12.58 15.62 5.67
CA PRO A 30 11.63 16.68 6.03
C PRO A 30 10.18 16.22 5.85
N ALA A 31 9.32 16.54 6.83
CA ALA A 31 7.91 16.12 6.82
C ALA A 31 7.16 16.53 5.56
N GLN A 32 7.48 17.70 4.98
CA GLN A 32 6.90 18.15 3.70
C GLN A 32 7.19 17.17 2.55
N ILE A 33 8.41 16.63 2.46
CA ILE A 33 8.80 15.68 1.42
C ILE A 33 8.07 14.35 1.63
N VAL A 34 7.96 13.90 2.89
CA VAL A 34 7.21 12.69 3.22
C VAL A 34 5.74 12.83 2.79
N LEU A 35 5.06 13.87 3.24
CA LEU A 35 3.62 14.04 3.04
C LEU A 35 3.23 14.39 1.60
N MET A 36 4.06 15.15 0.87
CA MET A 36 3.72 15.63 -0.47
C MET A 36 4.31 14.80 -1.61
N MET A 37 5.27 13.92 -1.32
CA MET A 37 5.93 13.11 -2.35
C MET A 37 5.91 11.63 -2.01
N VAL A 38 6.41 11.25 -0.83
CA VAL A 38 6.62 9.84 -0.47
C VAL A 38 5.30 9.11 -0.22
N THR A 39 4.47 9.62 0.69
CA THR A 39 3.16 9.04 1.01
C THR A 39 2.25 8.91 -0.22
N PRO A 40 2.07 9.95 -1.07
CA PRO A 40 1.29 9.79 -2.30
C PRO A 40 1.90 8.78 -3.27
N SER A 41 3.23 8.73 -3.41
CA SER A 41 3.89 7.74 -4.28
C SER A 41 3.71 6.30 -3.76
N MET A 42 3.85 6.09 -2.45
CA MET A 42 3.60 4.79 -1.81
C MET A 42 2.15 4.34 -2.00
N LEU A 43 1.19 5.26 -1.89
CA LEU A 43 -0.21 4.96 -2.15
C LEU A 43 -0.43 4.52 -3.58
N VAL A 44 0.00 5.31 -4.57
CA VAL A 44 -0.20 4.99 -5.99
C VAL A 44 0.46 3.66 -6.34
N PHE A 45 1.72 3.46 -5.94
CA PHE A 45 2.44 2.23 -6.23
C PHE A 45 1.81 1.02 -5.54
N GLY A 46 1.45 1.15 -4.25
CA GLY A 46 0.78 0.09 -3.51
C GLY A 46 -0.57 -0.29 -4.11
N LEU A 47 -1.34 0.68 -4.61
CA LEU A 47 -2.61 0.45 -5.29
C LEU A 47 -2.41 -0.31 -6.61
N LEU A 48 -1.39 0.05 -7.38
CA LEU A 48 -1.00 -0.68 -8.59
C LEU A 48 -0.63 -2.13 -8.28
N CYS A 49 0.24 -2.36 -7.29
CA CYS A 49 0.63 -3.70 -6.86
C CYS A 49 -0.57 -4.52 -6.39
N LEU A 50 -1.50 -3.91 -5.65
CA LEU A 50 -2.72 -4.58 -5.17
C LEU A 50 -3.57 -5.05 -6.36
N VAL A 51 -3.85 -4.15 -7.32
CA VAL A 51 -4.67 -4.49 -8.50
C VAL A 51 -4.01 -5.58 -9.34
N ILE A 52 -2.71 -5.45 -9.61
CA ILE A 52 -1.94 -6.44 -10.38
C ILE A 52 -1.92 -7.78 -9.64
N GLY A 53 -1.70 -7.78 -8.33
CA GLY A 53 -1.68 -8.99 -7.50
C GLY A 53 -3.01 -9.74 -7.52
N ILE A 54 -4.14 -9.02 -7.44
CA ILE A 54 -5.47 -9.61 -7.57
C ILE A 54 -5.63 -10.28 -8.94
N LYS A 55 -5.29 -9.57 -10.03
CA LYS A 55 -5.39 -10.11 -11.39
C LYS A 55 -4.48 -11.30 -11.66
N HIS A 56 -3.26 -11.26 -11.13
CA HIS A 56 -2.35 -12.40 -11.20
C HIS A 56 -2.91 -13.62 -10.44
N GLY A 57 -3.51 -13.38 -9.26
CA GLY A 57 -4.22 -14.42 -8.51
C GLY A 57 -5.35 -15.05 -9.33
N GLU A 58 -6.27 -14.23 -9.86
CA GLU A 58 -7.38 -14.68 -10.72
C GLU A 58 -6.90 -15.52 -11.91
N TYR A 59 -5.83 -15.09 -12.58
CA TYR A 59 -5.23 -15.83 -13.71
C TYR A 59 -4.75 -17.23 -13.28
N ARG A 60 -4.07 -17.34 -12.13
CA ARG A 60 -3.55 -18.63 -11.63
C ARG A 60 -4.65 -19.60 -11.21
N THR A 61 -5.76 -19.11 -10.66
CA THR A 61 -6.90 -19.96 -10.26
C THR A 61 -7.74 -20.39 -11.45
N THR A 62 -7.79 -19.57 -12.51
CA THR A 62 -8.59 -19.84 -13.73
C THR A 62 -7.83 -20.70 -14.75
N ALA A 63 -6.50 -20.64 -14.77
CA ALA A 63 -5.66 -21.46 -15.64
C ALA A 63 -5.49 -22.92 -15.19
N ARG A 64 -6.19 -23.34 -14.13
CA ARG A 64 -6.20 -24.72 -13.62
C ARG A 64 -7.48 -25.44 -14.03
#